data_AF-A0A924GMR7-F1
#
_entry.id   AF-A0A924GMR7-F1
#
_cell.length_a   1.000
_cell.length_b   1.000
_cell.length_c   1.000
_cell.angle_alpha   90.00
_cell.angle_beta   90.00
_cell.angle_gamma   90.00
#
_symmetry.space_group_name_H-M   'P 1'
#
loop_
_entity.id
_entity.type
_entity.pdbx_description
1 polymer ?
#
loop_
_entity_poly.entity_id
_entity_poly.type
_entity_poly.pdbx_seq_one_letter_code
_entity_poly.pdbx_strand_id
1 'polypeptide(L)' 'ASNYVRAVERRQGLKIGAPEEIAWRQGFLTDDDLRERAAGLMKSGYGGYLLGLLERPHTR' A
#
# COMPACT_ATOMS: atom_id res chain seq x y z
N ALA A 1 10.96 14.39 10.95
CA ALA A 1 11.24 12.94 11.01
C ALA A 1 10.21 12.15 10.18
N SER A 2 10.12 12.41 8.86
CA SER A 2 9.16 11.75 7.96
C SER A 2 9.74 11.43 6.58
N ASN A 3 11.07 11.45 6.43
CA ASN A 3 11.77 11.41 5.15
C ASN A 3 12.34 10.03 4.76
N TYR A 4 11.87 8.94 5.35
CA TYR A 4 12.52 7.63 5.16
C TYR A 4 12.01 6.83 3.94
N VAL A 5 10.86 7.18 3.35
CA VAL A 5 10.23 6.35 2.30
C VAL A 5 10.66 6.74 0.87
N ARG A 6 11.38 7.87 0.68
CA ARG A 6 11.74 8.35 -0.67
C ARG A 6 12.99 7.71 -1.29
N ALA A 7 13.56 6.67 -0.66
CA ALA A 7 14.86 6.11 -1.05
C ALA A 7 14.81 4.69 -1.67
N VAL A 8 13.63 4.14 -1.95
CA VAL A 8 13.49 2.78 -2.55
C VAL A 8 12.94 2.84 -3.98
N GLU A 9 13.07 3.98 -4.67
CA GLU A 9 12.54 4.13 -6.05
C GLU A 9 13.60 3.96 -7.16
N ARG A 10 14.88 3.77 -6.83
CA ARG A 10 15.93 3.62 -7.84
C ARG A 10 16.67 2.31 -7.68
N ARG A 11 16.18 1.24 -8.30
CA ARG A 11 17.02 0.27 -9.07
C ARG A 11 16.35 -1.04 -9.44
N GLN A 12 15.22 -1.41 -8.85
CA GLN A 12 14.62 -2.71 -9.15
C GLN A 12 13.33 -2.48 -9.93
N GLY A 13 13.30 -2.96 -11.18
CA GLY A 13 12.19 -2.84 -12.13
C GLY A 13 10.90 -3.56 -11.72
N LEU A 14 10.57 -3.57 -10.44
CA LEU A 14 9.20 -3.73 -10.00
C LEU A 14 8.50 -2.40 -10.26
N LYS A 15 7.36 -2.47 -10.95
CA LYS A 15 6.44 -1.34 -11.07
C LYS A 15 6.21 -0.73 -9.69
N ILE A 16 6.82 0.43 -9.43
CA ILE A 16 6.54 1.30 -8.29
C ILE A 16 5.09 1.76 -8.49
N GLY A 17 4.13 1.01 -7.95
CA GLY A 17 2.71 1.33 -8.08
C GLY A 17 1.92 1.08 -6.81
N ALA A 18 2.60 0.63 -5.75
CA ALA A 18 1.94 0.14 -4.55
C ALA A 18 2.80 0.24 -3.26
N PRO A 19 3.46 1.38 -2.97
CA PRO A 19 4.15 1.53 -1.69
C PRO A 19 3.21 1.29 -0.49
N GLU A 20 1.91 1.53 -0.65
CA GLU A 20 0.87 1.31 0.36
C GLU A 20 0.66 -0.18 0.68
N GLU A 21 0.65 -1.07 -0.33
CA GLU A 21 0.52 -2.51 -0.09
C GLU A 21 1.73 -3.01 0.71
N ILE A 22 2.94 -2.65 0.28
CA ILE A 22 4.17 -3.10 0.94
C ILE A 22 4.21 -2.54 2.36
N ALA A 23 3.85 -1.28 2.56
CA ALA A 23 3.83 -0.66 3.88
C ALA A 23 2.81 -1.34 4.82
N TRP A 24 1.63 -1.69 4.33
CA TRP A 24 0.64 -2.46 5.10
C TRP A 24 1.13 -3.88 5.43
N ARG A 25 1.68 -4.62 4.44
CA ARG A 25 2.24 -5.96 4.65
C ARG A 25 3.41 -6.00 5.62
N GLN A 26 4.19 -4.92 5.69
CA GLN A 26 5.31 -4.77 6.62
C GLN A 26 4.88 -4.24 8.00
N GLY A 27 3.59 -3.94 8.20
CA GLY A 27 3.06 -3.40 9.45
C GLY A 27 3.37 -1.92 9.68
N PHE A 28 3.81 -1.19 8.65
CA PHE A 28 3.99 0.27 8.70
C PHE A 28 2.67 1.04 8.56
N LEU A 29 1.66 0.44 7.92
CA LEU A 29 0.30 0.97 7.84
C LEU A 29 -0.65 0.01 8.55
N THR A 30 -1.60 0.57 9.28
CA THR A 30 -2.73 -0.20 9.82
C THR A 30 -3.78 -0.46 8.74
N ASP A 31 -4.72 -1.37 9.01
CA ASP A 31 -5.85 -1.63 8.10
C ASP A 31 -6.67 -0.36 7.83
N ASP A 32 -6.75 0.55 8.80
CA ASP A 32 -7.47 1.82 8.68
C ASP A 32 -6.71 2.81 7.80
N ASP A 33 -5.39 2.95 8.01
CA ASP A 33 -4.51 3.74 7.15
C ASP A 33 -4.56 3.28 5.69
N LEU A 34 -4.55 1.96 5.46
CA LEU A 34 -4.62 1.42 4.10
C LEU A 34 -5.99 1.71 3.49
N ARG A 35 -7.08 1.60 4.25
CA ARG A 35 -8.45 1.89 3.80
C ARG A 35 -8.62 3.34 3.39
N GLU A 36 -8.11 4.29 4.17
CA GLU A 36 -8.19 5.72 3.86
C GLU A 36 -7.45 6.04 2.55
N ARG A 37 -6.24 5.50 2.39
CA ARG A 37 -5.44 5.65 1.16
C ARG A 37 -6.11 4.99 -0.04
N ALA A 38 -6.66 3.79 0.15
CA ALA A 38 -7.38 3.06 -0.88
C ALA A 38 -8.64 3.81 -1.36
N ALA A 39 -9.34 4.53 -0.47
CA ALA A 39 -10.48 5.36 -0.85
C ALA A 39 -10.07 6.46 -1.86
N GLY A 40 -8.91 7.09 -1.68
CA GLY A 40 -8.37 8.08 -2.62
C GLY A 40 -7.97 7.48 -3.97
N LEU A 41 -7.61 6.19 -3.99
CA LEU A 41 -7.12 5.47 -5.17
C LEU A 41 -8.22 4.68 -5.89
N MET A 42 -9.48 4.75 -5.42
CA MET A 42 -10.61 4.07 -6.07
C MET A 42 -10.80 4.50 -7.53
N LYS A 43 -10.56 5.77 -7.87
CA LYS A 43 -10.68 6.28 -9.24
C LYS A 43 -9.72 5.63 -10.24
N SER A 44 -8.60 5.09 -9.74
CA SER A 44 -7.60 4.37 -10.54
C SER A 44 -7.89 2.87 -10.63
N GLY A 45 -8.94 2.36 -9.96
CA GLY A 45 -9.22 0.94 -9.79
C GLY A 45 -8.30 0.25 -8.77
N TYR A 46 -7.10 0.78 -8.56
CA TYR A 46 -6.11 0.30 -7.60
C TYR A 46 -6.62 0.33 -6.14
N GLY A 47 -7.45 1.31 -5.77
CA GLY A 47 -8.09 1.35 -4.45
C GLY A 47 -8.96 0.13 -4.15
N GLY A 48 -9.68 -0.39 -5.15
CA GLY A 48 -10.49 -1.60 -4.98
C GLY A 48 -9.64 -2.83 -4.68
N TYR A 49 -8.46 -2.93 -5.31
CA TYR A 49 -7.51 -3.99 -5.03
C TYR A 49 -6.95 -3.91 -3.60
N LEU A 50 -6.57 -2.71 -3.12
CA LEU A 50 -6.10 -2.50 -1.75
C LEU A 50 -7.15 -2.87 -0.70
N LEU A 51 -8.42 -2.51 -0.92
CA LEU A 51 -9.51 -2.88 -0.01
C LEU A 51 -9.74 -4.40 0.00
N GLY A 52 -9.64 -5.07 -1.14
CA GLY A 52 -9.74 -6.53 -1.20
C GLY A 52 -8.64 -7.25 -0.43
N LEU A 53 -7.45 -6.64 -0.27
CA LEU A 53 -6.39 -7.16 0.60
C LEU A 53 -6.77 -7.09 2.09
N LEU A 54 -7.49 -6.04 2.50
CA LEU A 54 -8.02 -5.90 3.88
C LEU A 54 -9.13 -6.91 4.19
N GLU A 55 -9.93 -7.28 3.19
CA GLU A 55 -10.99 -8.27 3.34
C GLU A 55 -10.45 -9.71 3.39
N ARG A 56 -9.28 -9.95 2.80
CA ARG A 56 -8.59 -11.24 2.82
C ARG A 56 -7.21 -11.07 3.42
N PRO A 57 -7.10 -10.75 4.73
CA PRO A 57 -5.81 -10.79 5.39
C PRO A 57 -5.28 -12.20 5.18
N HIS A 58 -4.13 -12.31 4.51
CA HIS A 58 -3.47 -13.60 4.34
C HIS A 58 -3.00 -14.02 5.73
N THR A 59 -3.86 -14.76 6.44
CA THR A 59 -3.57 -15.42 7.70
C THR A 59 -2.25 -16.16 7.51
N ARG A 60 -1.20 -15.67 8.17
CA ARG A 60 -0.08 -16.50 8.58
C ARG A 60 -0.43 -17.16 9.90
#